data_AF-A0A6I0ZM98-F1
#
_entry.id   AF-A0A6I0ZM98-F1
#
_cell.length_a   1.000
_cell.length_b   1.000
_cell.length_c   1.000
_cell.angle_alpha   90.00
_cell.angle_beta   90.00
_cell.angle_gamma   90.00
#
_symmetry.space_group_name_H-M   'P 1'
#
loop_
_entity.id
_entity.type
_entity.pdbx_description
1 polymer ?
#
loop_
_entity_poly.entity_id
_entity_poly.type
_entity_poly.pdbx_seq_one_letter_code
_entity_poly.pdbx_strand_id
1 'polypeptide(L)'
;MLAALVELYPVETTAYTAAVLNLSESTVKLKARELGLVKMAKSRWMERADYIRNHFQECSFSEIGKALGITRMSVGRIAAALGLKRSSEEKHLISSRIRTQMVKRERRRIVFGLEPITGIRVISNRAKVRVRSNMKSNGYIISEEHNVIYYTGTTERRERLESRGIKLGLHILPLPEDSSALSSNIILQQPCSTDR
;
A
#
# COMPACT_ATOMS: atom_id res chain seq x y z
N MET A 1 49.83 -22.01 -13.68
CA MET A 1 48.72 -22.86 -13.20
C MET A 1 48.08 -22.32 -11.91
N LEU A 2 48.81 -22.24 -10.79
CA LEU A 2 48.22 -21.85 -9.49
C LEU A 2 47.68 -20.41 -9.45
N ALA A 3 48.39 -19.44 -10.01
CA ALA A 3 47.93 -18.04 -10.07
C ALA A 3 46.60 -17.89 -10.82
N ALA A 4 46.51 -18.50 -12.01
CA ALA A 4 45.29 -18.51 -12.82
C ALA A 4 44.11 -19.22 -12.12
N LEU A 5 44.38 -20.26 -11.32
CA LEU A 5 43.35 -20.93 -10.52
C LEU A 5 42.81 -20.00 -9.40
N VAL A 6 43.68 -19.26 -8.71
CA VAL A 6 43.30 -18.33 -7.64
C VAL A 6 42.44 -17.17 -8.17
N GLU A 7 42.74 -16.68 -9.38
CA GLU A 7 41.97 -15.58 -9.99
C GLU A 7 40.64 -16.06 -10.59
N LEU A 8 40.66 -17.15 -11.36
CA LEU A 8 39.49 -17.58 -12.13
C LEU A 8 38.52 -18.43 -11.30
N TYR A 9 39.01 -19.25 -10.36
CA TYR A 9 38.15 -20.16 -9.62
C TYR A 9 37.07 -19.45 -8.80
N PRO A 10 37.31 -18.34 -8.10
CA PRO A 10 36.27 -17.67 -7.34
C PRO A 10 35.17 -17.08 -8.25
N VAL A 11 35.52 -16.53 -9.41
CA VAL A 11 34.61 -15.75 -10.26
C VAL A 11 33.87 -16.61 -11.29
N GLU A 12 34.57 -17.54 -11.93
CA GLU A 12 34.09 -18.25 -13.11
C GLU A 12 33.48 -19.63 -12.81
N THR A 13 32.82 -20.24 -13.80
CA THR A 13 32.29 -21.62 -13.66
C THR A 13 33.42 -22.65 -13.57
N THR A 14 33.18 -23.78 -12.88
CA THR A 14 34.20 -24.85 -12.75
C THR A 14 34.62 -25.42 -14.11
N ALA A 15 33.64 -25.60 -15.02
CA ALA A 15 33.88 -26.07 -16.37
C ALA A 15 34.78 -25.10 -17.17
N TYR A 16 34.52 -23.79 -17.10
CA TYR A 16 35.35 -22.79 -17.78
C TYR A 16 36.78 -22.77 -17.23
N THR A 17 36.94 -22.78 -15.90
CA THR A 17 38.26 -22.83 -15.27
C THR A 17 39.04 -24.11 -15.63
N ALA A 18 38.35 -25.23 -15.76
CA ALA A 18 38.95 -26.51 -16.18
C ALA A 18 39.43 -26.44 -17.64
N ALA A 19 38.62 -25.87 -18.53
CA ALA A 19 38.99 -25.69 -19.93
C ALA A 19 40.21 -24.76 -20.10
N VAL A 20 40.23 -23.61 -19.42
CA VAL A 20 41.35 -22.64 -19.51
C VAL A 20 42.65 -23.22 -18.96
N LEU A 21 42.58 -24.03 -17.90
CA LEU A 21 43.75 -24.65 -17.27
C LEU A 21 44.17 -25.97 -17.94
N ASN A 22 43.42 -26.46 -18.95
CA ASN A 22 43.57 -27.79 -19.54
C ASN A 22 43.60 -28.91 -18.47
N LEU A 23 42.67 -28.84 -17.52
CA LEU A 23 42.53 -29.80 -16.42
C LEU A 23 41.12 -30.40 -16.42
N SER A 24 40.94 -31.50 -15.70
CA SER A 24 39.60 -32.01 -15.38
C SER A 24 38.95 -31.17 -14.27
N GLU A 25 37.62 -31.08 -14.29
CA GLU A 25 36.87 -30.35 -13.25
C GLU A 25 37.11 -30.91 -11.83
N SER A 26 37.36 -32.21 -11.71
CA SER A 26 37.68 -32.86 -10.43
C SER A 26 39.01 -32.37 -9.87
N THR A 27 40.04 -32.27 -10.71
CA THR A 27 41.36 -31.75 -10.32
C THR A 27 41.28 -30.28 -9.91
N VAL A 28 40.49 -29.47 -10.63
CA VAL A 28 40.23 -28.07 -10.28
C VAL A 28 39.56 -27.94 -8.91
N LYS A 29 38.53 -28.76 -8.62
CA LYS A 29 37.85 -28.76 -7.31
C LYS A 29 38.76 -29.24 -6.17
N LEU A 30 39.56 -30.28 -6.41
CA LEU A 30 40.54 -30.78 -5.44
C LEU A 30 41.56 -29.69 -5.11
N LYS A 31 42.14 -29.06 -6.14
CA LYS A 31 43.17 -28.04 -5.95
C LYS A 31 42.62 -26.77 -5.31
N ALA A 32 41.39 -26.39 -5.65
CA ALA A 32 40.70 -25.30 -4.98
C ALA A 32 40.45 -25.60 -3.50
N ARG A 33 40.09 -26.84 -3.14
CA ARG A 33 39.92 -27.25 -1.75
C ARG A 33 41.24 -27.22 -0.97
N GLU A 34 42.34 -27.70 -1.57
CA GLU A 34 43.68 -27.61 -0.98
C GLU A 34 44.11 -26.16 -0.71
N LEU A 35 43.74 -25.25 -1.61
CA LEU A 35 44.05 -23.81 -1.51
C LEU A 35 43.02 -23.02 -0.69
N GLY A 36 41.98 -23.66 -0.14
CA GLY A 36 40.90 -22.98 0.58
C GLY A 36 40.05 -22.02 -0.27
N LEU A 37 40.09 -22.17 -1.60
CA LEU A 37 39.34 -21.31 -2.53
C LEU A 37 37.85 -21.67 -2.50
N VAL A 38 37.02 -20.65 -2.28
CA VAL A 38 35.55 -20.76 -2.31
C VAL A 38 35.04 -20.03 -3.56
N LYS A 39 33.97 -20.54 -4.17
CA LYS A 39 33.27 -19.82 -5.25
C LYS A 39 32.73 -18.50 -4.68
N MET A 40 32.99 -17.38 -5.35
CA MET A 40 32.28 -16.15 -5.08
C MET A 40 30.80 -16.41 -5.30
N ALA A 41 29.96 -15.91 -4.39
CA ALA A 41 28.53 -15.90 -4.60
C ALA A 41 28.27 -15.26 -5.97
N LYS A 42 27.45 -15.90 -6.82
CA LYS A 42 27.07 -15.40 -8.15
C LYS A 42 26.87 -13.89 -8.04
N SER A 43 27.58 -13.06 -8.81
CA SER A 43 27.57 -11.58 -8.71
C SER A 43 26.16 -11.01 -8.44
N ARG A 44 25.17 -11.50 -9.19
CA ARG A 44 23.75 -11.17 -9.04
C ARG A 44 23.15 -11.43 -7.65
N TRP A 45 23.59 -12.46 -6.93
CA TRP A 45 23.17 -12.72 -5.56
C TRP A 45 23.74 -11.67 -4.60
N MET A 46 25.02 -11.30 -4.77
CA MET A 46 25.66 -10.28 -3.94
C MET A 46 25.03 -8.91 -4.17
N GLU A 47 24.84 -8.52 -5.43
CA GLU A 47 24.11 -7.29 -5.81
C GLU A 47 22.69 -7.25 -5.19
N ARG A 48 21.94 -8.36 -5.28
CA ARG A 48 20.60 -8.44 -4.68
C ARG A 48 20.66 -8.37 -3.16
N ALA A 49 21.61 -9.04 -2.54
CA ALA A 49 21.79 -9.06 -1.09
C ALA A 49 22.13 -7.65 -0.56
N ASP A 50 23.03 -6.94 -1.24
CA ASP A 50 23.42 -5.57 -0.87
C ASP A 50 22.26 -4.60 -1.04
N TYR A 51 21.52 -4.70 -2.15
CA TYR A 51 20.32 -3.87 -2.34
C TYR A 51 19.27 -4.14 -1.27
N ILE A 52 19.02 -5.42 -0.95
CA ILE A 52 18.07 -5.83 0.10
C ILE A 52 18.51 -5.28 1.45
N ARG A 53 19.79 -5.38 1.81
CA ARG A 53 20.33 -4.88 3.08
C ARG A 53 20.09 -3.38 3.23
N ASN A 54 20.39 -2.60 2.19
CA ASN A 54 20.27 -1.15 2.21
C ASN A 54 18.81 -0.66 2.27
N HIS A 55 17.86 -1.39 1.67
CA HIS A 55 16.45 -0.99 1.61
C HIS A 55 15.54 -1.76 2.58
N PHE A 56 16.10 -2.62 3.45
CA PHE A 56 15.31 -3.53 4.27
C PHE A 56 14.42 -2.78 5.27
N GLN A 57 14.93 -1.73 5.92
CA GLN A 57 14.19 -1.00 6.95
C GLN A 57 13.07 -0.13 6.38
N GLU A 58 13.27 0.41 5.17
CA GLU A 58 12.34 1.38 4.61
C GLU A 58 11.38 0.77 3.59
N CYS A 59 11.75 -0.31 2.88
CA CYS A 59 10.94 -0.87 1.80
C CYS A 59 10.29 -2.20 2.18
N SER A 60 9.08 -2.44 1.70
CA SER A 60 8.46 -3.76 1.77
C SER A 60 9.08 -4.74 0.78
N PHE A 61 8.89 -6.04 1.04
CA PHE A 61 9.36 -7.10 0.14
C PHE A 61 8.77 -7.01 -1.27
N SER A 62 7.55 -6.49 -1.41
CA SER A 62 6.95 -6.27 -2.73
C SER A 62 7.62 -5.13 -3.49
N GLU A 63 7.99 -4.03 -2.81
CA GLU A 63 8.69 -2.90 -3.42
C GLU A 63 10.11 -3.29 -3.85
N ILE A 64 10.84 -3.96 -2.95
CA ILE A 64 12.18 -4.48 -3.23
C ILE A 64 12.15 -5.50 -4.37
N GLY A 65 11.15 -6.38 -4.39
CA GLY A 65 10.98 -7.35 -5.46
C GLY A 65 10.78 -6.70 -6.83
N LYS A 66 9.97 -5.62 -6.90
CA LYS A 66 9.79 -4.85 -8.14
C LYS A 66 11.08 -4.19 -8.60
N ALA A 67 11.86 -3.59 -7.69
CA ALA A 67 13.11 -2.93 -8.03
C ALA A 67 14.17 -3.93 -8.55
N LEU A 68 14.24 -5.12 -7.96
CA LEU A 68 15.19 -6.17 -8.33
C LEU A 68 14.68 -7.12 -9.44
N GLY A 69 13.45 -6.96 -9.92
CA GLY A 69 12.83 -7.86 -10.88
C GLY A 69 12.64 -9.30 -10.37
N ILE A 70 12.42 -9.47 -9.06
CA ILE A 70 12.24 -10.77 -8.41
C ILE A 70 10.93 -10.83 -7.61
N THR A 71 10.48 -12.04 -7.32
CA THR A 71 9.26 -12.22 -6.52
C THR A 71 9.45 -11.80 -5.07
N ARG A 72 8.37 -11.33 -4.44
CA ARG A 72 8.31 -11.02 -3.00
C ARG A 72 8.86 -12.17 -2.14
N MET A 73 8.54 -13.41 -2.50
CA MET A 73 8.98 -14.61 -1.78
C MET A 73 10.49 -14.78 -1.84
N SER A 74 11.10 -14.55 -3.01
CA SER A 74 12.55 -14.62 -3.16
C SER A 74 13.28 -13.56 -2.33
N VAL A 75 12.75 -12.33 -2.25
CA VAL A 75 13.28 -11.29 -1.34
C VAL A 75 13.24 -11.78 0.11
N GLY A 76 12.13 -12.36 0.54
CA GLY A 76 11.98 -12.90 1.90
C GLY A 76 12.99 -14.00 2.22
N ARG A 77 13.26 -14.91 1.28
CA ARG A 77 14.29 -15.95 1.46
C ARG A 77 15.70 -15.36 1.58
N ILE A 78 16.04 -14.39 0.73
CA ILE A 78 17.37 -13.74 0.77
C ILE A 78 17.53 -12.97 2.08
N ALA A 79 16.52 -12.21 2.50
CA ALA A 79 16.55 -11.50 3.77
C ALA A 79 16.72 -12.44 4.97
N ALA A 80 16.03 -13.59 4.97
CA ALA A 80 16.20 -14.61 6.00
C ALA A 80 17.61 -15.21 6.00
N ALA A 81 18.19 -15.49 4.82
CA ALA A 81 19.57 -15.95 4.69
C ALA A 81 20.59 -14.92 5.19
N LEU A 82 20.28 -13.63 5.08
CA LEU A 82 21.09 -12.53 5.63
C LEU A 82 20.83 -12.25 7.12
N GLY A 83 19.91 -12.96 7.76
CA GLY A 83 19.56 -12.76 9.17
C GLY A 83 18.81 -11.44 9.44
N LEU A 84 18.27 -10.78 8.42
CA LEU A 84 17.61 -9.49 8.56
C LEU A 84 16.24 -9.66 9.24
N LYS A 85 16.03 -8.95 10.35
CA LYS A 85 14.77 -8.95 11.11
C LYS A 85 14.27 -7.52 11.29
N ARG A 86 12.95 -7.35 11.17
CA ARG A 86 12.27 -6.07 11.43
C ARG A 86 11.64 -6.05 12.81
N SER A 87 11.76 -4.92 13.50
CA SER A 87 10.95 -4.56 14.67
C SER A 87 9.47 -4.48 14.31
N SER A 88 8.60 -4.57 15.32
CA SER A 88 7.16 -4.32 15.16
C SER A 88 6.88 -2.91 14.64
N GLU A 89 7.62 -1.92 15.12
CA GLU A 89 7.47 -0.51 14.73
C GLU A 89 7.81 -0.29 13.26
N GLU A 90 8.95 -0.83 12.79
CA GLU A 90 9.34 -0.76 11.38
C GLU A 90 8.29 -1.42 10.47
N LYS A 91 7.77 -2.59 10.87
CA LYS A 91 6.67 -3.25 10.15
C LYS A 91 5.43 -2.36 10.09
N HIS A 92 5.10 -1.69 11.19
CA HIS A 92 3.95 -0.79 11.26
C HIS A 92 4.14 0.43 10.35
N LEU A 93 5.31 1.07 10.38
CA LEU A 93 5.64 2.24 9.54
C LEU A 93 5.51 1.90 8.05
N ILE A 94 6.12 0.80 7.62
CA ILE A 94 6.03 0.33 6.23
C ILE A 94 4.57 0.02 5.85
N SER A 95 3.85 -0.71 6.71
CA SER A 95 2.46 -1.11 6.44
C SER A 95 1.53 0.10 6.37
N SER A 96 1.69 1.06 7.28
CA SER A 96 0.95 2.32 7.31
C SER A 96 1.20 3.16 6.06
N ARG A 97 2.47 3.28 5.64
CA ARG A 97 2.82 3.96 4.39
C ARG A 97 2.14 3.33 3.18
N ILE A 98 2.26 2.02 3.03
CA ILE A 98 1.70 1.27 1.90
C ILE A 98 0.17 1.40 1.87
N ARG A 99 -0.46 1.27 3.04
CA ARG A 99 -1.92 1.46 3.15
C ARG A 99 -2.32 2.89 2.78
N THR A 100 -1.57 3.89 3.21
CA THR A 100 -1.84 5.30 2.85
C THR A 100 -1.71 5.53 1.35
N GLN A 101 -0.66 5.01 0.71
CA GLN A 101 -0.49 5.10 -0.74
C GLN A 101 -1.59 4.36 -1.51
N MET A 102 -1.96 3.17 -1.06
CA MET A 102 -3.07 2.38 -1.60
C MET A 102 -4.38 3.17 -1.54
N VAL A 103 -4.75 3.72 -0.37
CA VAL A 103 -5.97 4.53 -0.20
C VAL A 103 -5.94 5.79 -1.08
N LYS A 104 -4.78 6.45 -1.21
CA LYS A 104 -4.63 7.60 -2.13
C LYS A 104 -4.85 7.21 -3.59
N ARG A 105 -4.35 6.04 -4.02
CA ARG A 105 -4.57 5.52 -5.37
C ARG A 105 -6.04 5.20 -5.63
N GLU A 106 -6.69 4.53 -4.67
CA GLU A 106 -8.10 4.19 -4.77
C GLU A 106 -8.99 5.44 -4.78
N ARG A 107 -8.69 6.43 -3.93
CA ARG A 107 -9.40 7.72 -3.90
C ARG A 107 -9.35 8.41 -5.26
N ARG A 108 -8.19 8.41 -5.92
CA ARG A 108 -8.05 9.01 -7.25
C ARG A 108 -8.95 8.32 -8.27
N ARG A 109 -9.06 7.00 -8.24
CA ARG A 109 -9.97 6.26 -9.13
C ARG A 109 -11.41 6.72 -8.99
N ILE A 110 -11.89 6.86 -7.76
CA ILE A 110 -13.26 7.34 -7.48
C ILE A 110 -13.46 8.76 -8.01
N VAL A 111 -12.48 9.66 -7.84
CA VAL A 111 -12.57 11.03 -8.36
C VAL A 111 -12.68 11.04 -9.89
N PHE A 112 -12.00 10.13 -10.58
CA PHE A 112 -12.10 9.96 -12.03
C PHE A 112 -13.26 9.07 -12.47
N GLY A 113 -14.15 8.64 -11.57
CA GLY A 113 -15.28 7.75 -11.90
C GLY A 113 -14.88 6.34 -12.35
N LEU A 114 -13.65 5.91 -12.05
CA LEU A 114 -13.14 4.58 -12.38
C LEU A 114 -13.53 3.57 -11.29
N GLU A 115 -13.69 2.31 -11.72
CA GLU A 115 -13.99 1.22 -10.80
C GLU A 115 -12.84 0.97 -9.79
N PRO A 116 -13.20 0.67 -8.52
CA PRO A 116 -12.24 0.22 -7.50
C PRO A 116 -11.49 -1.04 -7.92
N ILE A 117 -10.18 -1.10 -7.67
CA ILE A 117 -9.38 -2.32 -7.87
C ILE A 117 -9.37 -3.16 -6.61
N THR A 118 -9.16 -2.51 -5.46
CA THR A 118 -8.81 -3.21 -4.22
C THR A 118 -10.04 -3.62 -3.41
N GLY A 119 -11.25 -3.28 -3.90
CA GLY A 119 -12.51 -3.48 -3.17
C GLY A 119 -12.63 -2.63 -1.90
N ILE A 120 -11.65 -1.78 -1.61
CA ILE A 120 -11.63 -0.96 -0.41
C ILE A 120 -12.60 0.20 -0.60
N ARG A 121 -13.59 0.29 0.29
CA ARG A 121 -14.49 1.45 0.33
C ARG A 121 -13.74 2.69 0.77
N VAL A 122 -13.38 3.54 -0.20
CA VAL A 122 -12.72 4.81 0.06
C VAL A 122 -13.70 5.96 -0.06
N ILE A 123 -13.75 6.80 0.98
CA ILE A 123 -14.51 8.05 0.92
C ILE A 123 -13.75 9.01 0.02
N SER A 124 -14.39 9.56 -1.01
CA SER A 124 -13.78 10.55 -1.93
C SER A 124 -13.61 11.90 -1.24
N ASN A 125 -14.71 12.55 -0.85
CA ASN A 125 -14.72 13.87 -0.22
C ASN A 125 -15.03 13.77 1.28
N ARG A 126 -13.98 13.59 2.10
CA ARG A 126 -14.11 13.48 3.57
C ARG A 126 -14.69 14.75 4.19
N ALA A 127 -14.37 15.92 3.64
CA ALA A 127 -14.90 17.20 4.12
C ALA A 127 -16.42 17.28 3.90
N LYS A 128 -16.90 16.91 2.71
CA LYS A 128 -18.32 16.87 2.36
C LYS A 128 -19.08 15.88 3.24
N VAL A 129 -18.53 14.69 3.45
CA VAL A 129 -19.13 13.69 4.35
C VAL A 129 -19.21 14.20 5.79
N ARG A 130 -18.15 14.85 6.30
CA ARG A 130 -18.16 15.43 7.66
C ARG A 130 -19.19 16.55 7.80
N VAL A 131 -19.31 17.44 6.80
CA VAL A 131 -20.32 18.50 6.80
C VAL A 131 -21.73 17.90 6.77
N ARG A 132 -21.98 16.90 5.93
CA ARG A 132 -23.28 16.20 5.87
C ARG A 132 -23.65 15.55 7.20
N SER A 133 -22.71 14.88 7.86
CA SER A 133 -22.92 14.30 9.20
C SER A 133 -23.22 15.38 10.26
N ASN A 134 -22.55 16.53 10.19
CA ASN A 134 -22.77 17.65 11.12
C ASN A 134 -24.11 18.34 10.86
N MET A 135 -24.52 18.47 9.60
CA MET A 135 -25.86 18.95 9.23
C MET A 135 -26.94 18.01 9.76
N LYS A 136 -26.76 16.69 9.63
CA LYS A 136 -27.71 15.71 10.22
C LYS A 136 -27.85 15.89 11.73
N SER A 137 -26.75 16.06 12.46
CA SER A 137 -26.80 16.24 13.92
C SER A 137 -27.43 17.56 14.35
N ASN A 138 -27.43 18.58 13.49
CA ASN A 138 -28.03 19.89 13.77
C ASN A 138 -29.49 20.01 13.28
N GLY A 139 -30.13 18.90 12.89
CA GLY A 139 -31.55 18.88 12.55
C GLY A 139 -31.89 19.04 11.06
N TYR A 140 -30.89 19.09 10.17
CA TYR A 140 -31.14 19.14 8.73
C TYR A 140 -31.54 17.74 8.20
N ILE A 141 -32.50 17.70 7.27
CA ILE A 141 -32.99 16.47 6.64
C ILE A 141 -32.14 16.21 5.39
N ILE A 142 -31.60 15.00 5.26
CA ILE A 142 -30.77 14.63 4.11
C ILE A 142 -31.64 13.95 3.06
N SER A 143 -31.67 14.48 1.84
CA SER A 143 -32.34 13.83 0.71
C SER A 143 -31.64 12.54 0.28
N GLU A 144 -32.41 11.60 -0.29
CA GLU A 144 -31.88 10.47 -1.05
C GLU A 144 -31.10 10.96 -2.27
N GLU A 145 -31.65 11.99 -2.94
CA GLU A 145 -30.96 12.70 -4.01
C GLU A 145 -29.62 13.23 -3.51
N HIS A 146 -28.57 12.68 -4.09
CA HIS A 146 -27.23 12.93 -3.63
C HIS A 146 -26.93 14.43 -3.77
N ASN A 147 -26.53 15.05 -2.65
CA ASN A 147 -26.13 16.44 -2.50
C ASN A 147 -27.24 17.45 -2.14
N VAL A 148 -28.49 17.04 -1.96
CA VAL A 148 -29.56 17.94 -1.47
C VAL A 148 -29.80 17.74 0.03
N ILE A 149 -29.91 18.85 0.75
CA ILE A 149 -30.15 18.91 2.20
C ILE A 149 -31.27 19.91 2.46
N TYR A 150 -32.27 19.50 3.22
CA TYR A 150 -33.42 20.31 3.57
C TYR A 150 -33.32 20.86 4.99
N TYR A 151 -33.80 22.08 5.19
CA TYR A 151 -34.04 22.64 6.52
C TYR A 151 -35.54 22.88 6.72
N THR A 152 -35.99 22.72 7.96
CA THR A 152 -37.36 23.06 8.37
C THR A 152 -37.38 24.43 9.05
N GLY A 153 -38.56 25.05 9.19
CA GLY A 153 -38.70 26.32 9.94
C GLY A 153 -38.30 26.22 11.41
N THR A 154 -38.24 25.01 11.97
CA THR A 154 -37.80 24.73 13.34
C THR A 154 -36.30 24.47 13.46
N THR A 155 -35.58 24.34 12.35
CA THR A 155 -34.14 24.04 12.37
C THR A 155 -33.33 25.30 12.64
N GLU A 156 -32.42 25.27 13.63
CA GLU A 156 -31.47 26.36 13.85
C GLU A 156 -30.45 26.46 12.70
N ARG A 157 -30.60 27.50 11.89
CA ARG A 157 -29.73 27.72 10.73
C ARG A 157 -28.34 28.17 11.14
N ARG A 158 -27.31 27.54 10.57
CA ARG A 158 -25.90 27.83 10.86
C ARG A 158 -25.17 28.24 9.59
N GLU A 159 -25.14 29.54 9.32
CA GLU A 159 -24.61 30.13 8.09
C GLU A 159 -23.19 29.65 7.73
N ARG A 160 -22.27 29.57 8.72
CA ARG A 160 -20.90 29.08 8.49
C ARG A 160 -20.87 27.61 8.03
N LEU A 161 -21.76 26.78 8.57
CA LEU A 161 -21.87 25.36 8.19
C LEU A 161 -22.49 25.22 6.80
N GLU A 162 -23.56 25.99 6.54
CA GLU A 162 -24.23 26.05 5.25
C GLU A 162 -23.28 26.50 4.14
N SER A 163 -22.59 27.63 4.32
CA SER A 163 -21.59 28.16 3.40
C SER A 163 -20.48 27.16 3.09
N ARG A 164 -20.01 26.43 4.11
CA ARG A 164 -19.01 25.37 3.93
C ARG A 164 -19.58 24.21 3.12
N GLY A 165 -20.84 23.85 3.33
CA GLY A 165 -21.53 22.82 2.55
C GLY A 165 -21.71 23.22 1.09
N ILE A 166 -22.16 24.45 0.84
CA ILE A 166 -22.35 25.01 -0.50
C ILE A 166 -21.03 25.01 -1.28
N LYS A 167 -19.92 25.43 -0.65
CA LYS A 167 -18.56 25.36 -1.24
C LYS A 167 -18.13 23.94 -1.62
N LEU A 168 -18.70 22.90 -0.99
CA LEU A 168 -18.43 21.49 -1.26
C LEU A 168 -19.48 20.88 -2.23
N GLY A 169 -20.34 21.71 -2.81
CA GLY A 169 -21.40 21.33 -3.74
C GLY A 169 -22.55 20.61 -3.05
N LEU A 170 -22.97 21.07 -1.87
CA LEU A 170 -24.25 20.71 -1.25
C LEU A 170 -25.29 21.79 -1.56
N HIS A 171 -26.48 21.38 -1.95
CA HIS A 171 -27.63 22.26 -2.13
C HIS A 171 -28.45 22.25 -0.85
N ILE A 172 -28.69 23.44 -0.29
CA ILE A 172 -29.41 23.62 0.96
C ILE A 172 -30.70 24.34 0.62
N LEU A 173 -31.83 23.65 0.78
CA LEU A 173 -33.14 24.11 0.33
C LEU A 173 -34.15 24.05 1.47
N PRO A 174 -35.18 24.90 1.47
CA PRO A 174 -36.31 24.72 2.36
C PRO A 174 -37.01 23.39 2.04
N LEU A 175 -37.52 22.70 3.06
CA LEU A 175 -38.34 21.50 2.85
C LEU A 175 -39.60 21.87 2.03
N PRO A 176 -39.91 21.18 0.92
CA PRO A 176 -41.13 21.44 0.15
C PRO A 176 -42.39 21.17 0.98
N GLU A 177 -43.42 22.03 0.85
CA GLU A 177 -44.69 21.89 1.58
C GLU A 177 -45.57 20.74 1.05
N ASP A 178 -45.32 20.26 -0.17
CA ASP A 178 -45.97 19.10 -0.79
C ASP A 178 -45.40 17.77 -0.24
N SER A 179 -45.65 17.53 1.05
CA SER A 179 -45.11 16.41 1.85
C SER A 179 -45.65 15.01 1.47
N SER A 180 -46.55 14.88 0.50
CA SER A 180 -47.20 13.61 0.14
C SER A 180 -46.34 12.68 -0.73
N ALA A 181 -45.22 13.14 -1.28
CA ALA A 181 -44.33 12.33 -2.13
C ALA A 181 -43.02 11.86 -1.44
N LEU A 182 -42.72 12.35 -0.23
CA LEU A 182 -41.51 11.98 0.52
C LEU A 182 -41.76 10.90 1.58
N SER A 183 -43.02 10.52 1.82
CA SER A 183 -43.45 9.68 2.93
C SER A 183 -42.99 8.22 2.85
N SER A 184 -42.51 7.74 1.71
CA SER A 184 -42.03 6.36 1.57
C SER A 184 -40.55 6.16 1.93
N ASN A 185 -39.73 7.22 2.01
CA ASN A 185 -38.27 7.07 2.02
C ASN A 185 -37.53 7.87 3.12
N ILE A 186 -38.24 8.47 4.07
CA ILE A 186 -37.59 9.09 5.23
C ILE A 186 -37.19 7.96 6.19
N ILE A 187 -35.91 7.63 6.23
CA ILE A 187 -35.33 6.84 7.33
C ILE A 187 -35.40 7.71 8.60
N LEU A 188 -36.55 7.70 9.27
CA LEU A 188 -36.65 7.93 10.70
C LEU A 188 -36.03 6.71 11.38
N GLN A 189 -34.69 6.70 11.44
CA GLN A 189 -33.99 5.82 12.37
C GLN A 189 -34.42 6.23 13.78
N GLN A 190 -35.28 5.42 14.37
CA GLN A 190 -35.60 5.49 15.80
C GLN A 190 -34.29 5.55 16.59
N PRO A 191 -34.25 6.32 17.70
CA PRO A 191 -33.10 6.26 18.59
C PRO A 191 -32.98 4.82 19.12
N CYS A 192 -31.81 4.22 18.88
CA CYS A 192 -31.44 2.97 19.52
C CYS A 192 -31.40 3.23 21.03
N SER A 193 -32.39 2.74 21.76
CA SER A 193 -32.36 2.72 23.22
C SER A 193 -31.11 1.96 23.67
N THR A 194 -30.14 2.69 24.21
CA THR A 194 -29.15 2.10 25.12
C THR A 194 -29.82 1.94 26.46
N ASP A 195 -30.46 0.79 26.65
CA ASP A 195 -30.75 0.27 27.98
C ASP A 195 -29.76 -0.85 28.29
N ARG A 196 -29.06 -0.63 29.41
CA ARG A 196 -28.09 -1.48 30.14
C ARG A 196 -26.63 -1.44 29.70
#